data_AF-A0A3B9WDF5-F1
#
_entry.id   AF-A0A3B9WDF5-F1
#
_cell.length_a   1.000
_cell.length_b   1.000
_cell.length_c   1.000
_cell.angle_alpha   90.00
_cell.angle_beta   90.00
_cell.angle_gamma   90.00
#
_symmetry.space_group_name_H-M   'P 1'
#
loop_
_entity.id
_entity.type
_entity.pdbx_description
1 polymer ?
#
loop_
_entity_poly.entity_id
_entity_poly.type
_entity_poly.pdbx_seq_one_letter_code
_entity_poly.pdbx_strand_id
1 'polypeptide(L)'
;MDQFAFAERATDWRGNNNIAESLFAQMSQERYPDPAWIVATAGTGGTSVTIARYVRYTGRQTGVCVADPENSAFLPAWREQGPSVTTPLGSRIEGIGRQRVGPSFMGSAIDRMIRVPDAAAVAAIRHLDTLIGRKAG
;
A
#
# COMPACT_ATOMS: atom_id res chain seq x y z
N MET A 1 -1.16 24.49 -1.25
CA MET A 1 -1.38 23.39 -2.20
C MET A 1 -1.17 22.10 -1.43
N ASP A 2 -2.22 21.31 -1.20
CA ASP A 2 -2.11 20.06 -0.42
C ASP A 2 -1.56 18.94 -1.32
N GLN A 3 -0.25 18.71 -1.21
CA GLN A 3 0.48 17.69 -1.96
C GLN A 3 0.04 16.25 -1.65
N PHE A 4 -0.69 16.01 -0.55
CA PHE A 4 -1.14 14.68 -0.15
C PHE A 4 -2.53 14.33 -0.71
N ALA A 5 -3.36 15.33 -1.00
CA ALA A 5 -4.69 15.15 -1.56
C ALA A 5 -4.68 14.72 -3.05
N PHE A 6 -3.59 14.99 -3.77
CA PHE A 6 -3.44 14.68 -5.19
C PHE A 6 -2.29 13.72 -5.48
N ALA A 7 -1.84 12.93 -4.51
CA ALA A 7 -0.68 12.05 -4.70
C ALA A 7 -0.87 11.05 -5.86
N GLU A 8 -2.12 10.65 -6.18
CA GLU A 8 -2.41 9.77 -7.33
C GLU A 8 -2.39 10.48 -8.70
N ARG A 9 -2.48 11.82 -8.69
CA ARG A 9 -2.44 12.71 -9.86
C ARG A 9 -1.09 13.40 -10.02
N ALA A 10 -0.36 13.63 -8.93
CA ALA A 10 0.91 14.33 -8.89
C ALA A 10 2.07 13.48 -9.43
N THR A 11 1.94 12.16 -9.39
CA THR A 11 2.86 11.25 -10.07
C THR A 11 2.16 10.70 -11.30
N ASP A 12 2.71 10.95 -12.49
CA ASP A 12 2.34 10.18 -13.66
C ASP A 12 2.77 8.73 -13.41
N TRP A 13 1.86 7.93 -12.87
CA TRP A 13 2.06 6.50 -12.62
C TRP A 13 2.29 5.72 -13.92
N ARG A 14 2.03 6.33 -15.10
CA ARG A 14 2.39 5.78 -16.41
C ARG A 14 3.75 6.28 -16.90
N GLY A 15 4.30 7.31 -16.29
CA GLY A 15 5.60 7.86 -16.64
C GLY A 15 6.76 7.03 -16.08
N ASN A 16 7.92 7.16 -16.73
CA ASN A 16 9.15 6.41 -16.43
C ASN A 16 9.90 6.89 -15.16
N ASN A 17 9.14 7.30 -14.14
CA ASN A 17 9.72 7.74 -12.88
C ASN A 17 8.74 7.48 -11.73
N ASN A 18 8.33 6.23 -11.58
CA ASN A 18 7.49 5.81 -10.48
C ASN A 18 8.03 4.54 -9.80
N ILE A 19 7.63 4.35 -8.54
CA ILE A 19 8.12 3.25 -7.71
C ILE A 19 7.82 1.87 -8.30
N ALA A 20 6.72 1.71 -9.05
CA ALA A 20 6.35 0.43 -9.64
C ALA A 20 7.25 0.07 -10.82
N GLU A 21 7.56 1.02 -11.70
CA GLU A 21 8.52 0.81 -12.79
C GLU A 21 9.91 0.45 -12.22
N SER A 22 10.40 1.21 -11.24
CA SER A 22 11.69 0.93 -10.59
C SER A 22 11.71 -0.48 -9.96
N LEU A 23 10.63 -0.86 -9.28
CA LEU A 23 10.47 -2.19 -8.70
C LEU A 23 10.56 -3.28 -9.78
N PHE A 24 9.79 -3.17 -10.86
CA PHE A 24 9.78 -4.20 -11.90
C PHE A 24 11.05 -4.20 -12.77
N ALA A 25 11.72 -3.07 -12.93
CA ALA A 25 13.04 -3.01 -13.55
C ALA A 25 14.07 -3.79 -12.72
N GLN A 26 14.06 -3.64 -11.40
CA GLN A 26 14.92 -4.43 -10.51
C GLN A 26 14.55 -5.92 -10.53
N MET A 27 13.25 -6.25 -10.40
CA MET A 27 12.78 -7.64 -10.46
C MET A 27 13.15 -8.33 -11.78
N SER A 28 13.26 -7.61 -12.90
CA SER A 28 13.68 -8.18 -14.20
C SER A 28 15.05 -8.85 -14.17
N GLN A 29 15.89 -8.52 -13.17
CA GLN A 29 17.23 -9.09 -12.98
C GLN A 29 17.22 -10.32 -12.05
N GLU A 30 16.07 -10.64 -11.45
CA GLU A 30 15.90 -11.76 -10.53
C GLU A 30 15.36 -13.01 -11.23
N ARG A 31 15.52 -14.17 -10.59
CA ARG A 31 15.01 -15.46 -11.09
C ARG A 31 13.49 -15.44 -11.37
N TYR A 32 12.75 -14.65 -10.59
CA TYR A 32 11.29 -14.55 -10.66
C TYR A 32 10.88 -13.09 -10.92
N PRO A 33 10.89 -12.63 -12.19
CA PRO A 33 10.69 -11.22 -12.53
C PRO A 33 9.25 -10.73 -12.32
N ASP A 34 8.29 -11.65 -12.25
CA ASP A 34 6.91 -11.42 -11.86
C ASP A 34 6.63 -12.07 -10.51
N PRO A 35 6.73 -11.32 -9.39
CA PRO A 35 6.37 -11.86 -8.09
C PRO A 35 4.87 -12.18 -8.06
N ALA A 36 4.49 -13.24 -7.35
CA ALA A 36 3.08 -13.59 -7.19
C ALA A 36 2.31 -12.50 -6.42
N TRP A 37 2.97 -11.84 -5.47
CA TRP A 37 2.38 -10.79 -4.63
C TRP A 37 3.35 -9.64 -4.38
N ILE A 38 2.82 -8.42 -4.41
CA ILE A 38 3.44 -7.25 -3.79
C ILE A 38 2.57 -6.84 -2.61
N VAL A 39 3.18 -6.73 -1.43
CA VAL A 39 2.50 -6.29 -0.20
C VAL A 39 2.94 -4.87 0.13
N ALA A 40 1.98 -3.96 0.28
CA ALA A 40 2.22 -2.57 0.67
C ALA A 40 1.24 -2.13 1.76
N THR A 41 1.43 -0.94 2.33
CA THR A 41 0.51 -0.35 3.31
C THR A 41 -0.22 0.86 2.72
N ALA A 42 -1.23 1.37 3.43
CA ALA A 42 -1.98 2.55 3.04
C ALA A 42 -1.91 3.67 4.11
N GLY A 43 -1.27 4.78 3.75
CA GLY A 43 -1.38 6.06 4.44
C GLY A 43 -2.32 7.01 3.70
N THR A 44 -1.88 7.53 2.56
CA THR A 44 -2.76 8.15 1.54
C THR A 44 -3.36 7.11 0.59
N GLY A 45 -2.72 5.95 0.47
CA GLY A 45 -3.03 4.91 -0.52
C GLY A 45 -2.27 5.05 -1.84
N GLY A 46 -1.51 6.14 -2.03
CA GLY A 46 -0.82 6.44 -3.30
C GLY A 46 0.11 5.32 -3.76
N THR A 47 1.02 4.84 -2.90
CA THR A 47 1.98 3.78 -3.24
C THR A 47 1.30 2.50 -3.72
N SER A 48 0.37 1.96 -2.91
CA SER A 48 -0.37 0.75 -3.25
C SER A 48 -1.17 0.89 -4.55
N VAL A 49 -1.80 2.05 -4.76
CA VAL A 49 -2.59 2.32 -5.98
C VAL A 49 -1.70 2.46 -7.20
N THR A 50 -0.56 3.16 -7.09
CA THR A 50 0.42 3.28 -8.19
C THR A 50 0.90 1.90 -8.64
N ILE A 51 1.30 1.04 -7.70
CA ILE A 51 1.73 -0.32 -8.00
C ILE A 51 0.60 -1.10 -8.69
N ALA A 52 -0.61 -1.06 -8.14
CA ALA A 52 -1.71 -1.85 -8.68
C ALA A 52 -2.20 -1.38 -10.06
N ARG A 53 -2.12 -0.08 -10.34
CA ARG A 53 -2.41 0.46 -11.68
C ARG A 53 -1.33 0.07 -12.67
N TYR A 54 -0.06 0.11 -12.27
CA TYR A 54 1.07 -0.30 -13.11
C TYR A 54 0.99 -1.79 -13.48
N VAL A 55 0.70 -2.67 -12.51
CA VAL A 55 0.48 -4.11 -12.75
C VAL A 55 -0.61 -4.32 -13.81
N ARG A 56 -1.77 -3.68 -13.65
CA ARG A 56 -2.88 -3.81 -14.61
C ARG A 56 -2.52 -3.26 -15.99
N TYR A 57 -1.85 -2.12 -16.03
CA TYR A 57 -1.43 -1.48 -17.27
C TYR A 57 -0.42 -2.33 -18.06
N THR A 58 0.48 -3.01 -17.37
CA THR A 58 1.51 -3.87 -17.98
C THR A 58 1.05 -5.31 -18.20
N GLY A 59 -0.19 -5.65 -17.83
CA GLY A 59 -0.76 -7.00 -18.01
C GLY A 59 -0.12 -8.07 -17.12
N ARG A 60 0.63 -7.68 -16.09
CA ARG A 60 1.32 -8.60 -15.18
C ARG A 60 0.33 -9.37 -14.31
N GLN A 61 0.70 -10.60 -13.96
CA GLN A 61 -0.12 -11.50 -13.12
C GLN A 61 0.15 -11.34 -11.61
N THR A 62 0.95 -10.35 -11.22
CA THR A 62 1.26 -10.02 -9.83
C THR A 62 0.01 -9.51 -9.09
N GLY A 63 -0.35 -10.11 -7.96
CA GLY A 63 -1.40 -9.57 -7.10
C GLY A 63 -0.88 -8.44 -6.19
N VAL A 64 -1.73 -7.46 -5.88
CA VAL A 64 -1.42 -6.40 -4.90
C VAL A 64 -2.24 -6.57 -3.63
N CYS A 65 -1.54 -6.75 -2.51
CA CYS A 65 -2.12 -6.87 -1.19
C CYS A 65 -1.80 -5.63 -0.34
N VAL A 66 -2.83 -5.03 0.28
CA VAL A 66 -2.64 -3.95 1.26
C VAL A 66 -2.76 -4.52 2.68
N ALA A 67 -1.66 -4.42 3.43
CA ALA A 67 -1.65 -4.64 4.88
C ALA A 67 -2.13 -3.35 5.57
N ASP A 68 -3.32 -3.41 6.15
CA ASP A 68 -4.01 -2.27 6.75
C ASP A 68 -4.04 -2.44 8.28
N PRO A 69 -3.53 -1.49 9.07
CA PRO A 69 -3.53 -1.61 10.51
C PRO A 69 -4.95 -1.61 11.09
N GLU A 70 -5.10 -2.11 12.31
CA GLU A 70 -6.36 -2.01 13.03
C GLU A 70 -6.76 -0.55 13.27
N ASN A 71 -8.07 -0.32 13.43
CA ASN A 71 -8.68 1.02 13.50
C ASN A 71 -8.57 1.87 12.22
N SER A 72 -7.99 1.36 11.13
CA SER A 72 -8.03 2.02 9.82
C SER A 72 -9.41 1.96 9.15
N ALA A 73 -9.75 3.02 8.41
CA ALA A 73 -10.95 3.09 7.58
C ALA A 73 -10.77 2.45 6.19
N PHE A 74 -9.55 2.14 5.76
CA PHE A 74 -9.28 1.68 4.39
C PHE A 74 -9.82 0.28 4.10
N LEU A 75 -9.56 -0.71 4.97
CA LEU A 75 -10.09 -2.07 4.80
C LEU A 75 -11.63 -2.10 4.83
N PRO A 76 -12.32 -1.48 5.81
CA PRO A 76 -13.78 -1.35 5.76
C PRO A 76 -14.29 -0.71 4.46
N ALA A 77 -13.71 0.41 4.04
CA ALA A 77 -14.10 1.09 2.81
C ALA A 77 -13.88 0.23 1.55
N TRP A 78 -12.81 -0.56 1.50
CA TRP A 78 -12.55 -1.52 0.41
C TRP A 78 -13.59 -2.64 0.38
N ARG A 79 -13.96 -3.19 1.56
CA ARG A 79 -14.98 -4.24 1.67
C ARG A 79 -16.37 -3.74 1.29
N GLU A 80 -16.71 -2.53 1.72
CA GLU A 80 -18.04 -1.91 1.51
C GLU A 80 -18.13 -1.12 0.20
N GLN A 81 -17.02 -0.97 -0.53
CA GLN A 81 -16.90 -0.16 -1.75
C GLN A 81 -17.37 1.29 -1.54
N GLY A 82 -17.13 1.84 -0.35
CA GLY A 82 -17.64 3.15 0.08
C GLY A 82 -16.56 4.00 0.74
N PRO A 83 -16.20 5.18 0.19
CA PRO A 83 -15.18 6.05 0.79
C PRO A 83 -15.68 6.85 2.00
N SER A 84 -16.98 6.79 2.30
CA SER A 84 -17.61 7.47 3.44
C SER A 84 -17.34 6.79 4.78
N VAL A 85 -16.71 5.60 4.78
CA VAL A 85 -16.42 4.87 6.02
C VAL A 85 -15.44 5.68 6.86
N THR A 86 -15.75 5.78 8.15
CA THR A 86 -14.88 6.40 9.15
C THR A 86 -14.73 5.50 10.36
N THR A 87 -13.61 5.62 11.06
CA THR A 87 -13.35 4.90 12.30
C THR A 87 -13.18 5.88 13.47
N PRO A 88 -13.65 5.52 14.68
CA PRO A 88 -13.60 6.41 15.84
C PRO A 88 -12.18 6.60 16.40
N LEU A 89 -11.28 5.65 16.12
CA LEU A 89 -9.89 5.65 16.58
C LEU A 89 -8.96 5.59 15.36
N GLY A 90 -7.80 6.24 15.44
CA GLY A 90 -6.73 6.08 14.45
C GLY A 90 -5.84 4.86 14.74
N SER A 91 -5.14 4.39 13.70
CA SER A 91 -4.01 3.47 13.85
C SER A 91 -2.96 4.05 14.79
N ARG A 92 -2.31 3.19 15.59
CA ARG A 92 -1.15 3.58 16.40
C ARG A 92 0.17 3.49 15.62
N ILE A 93 0.14 2.93 14.41
CA ILE A 93 1.30 2.84 13.52
C ILE A 93 1.41 4.12 12.71
N GLU A 94 2.55 4.80 12.84
CA GLU A 94 2.80 6.08 12.18
C GLU A 94 2.72 5.96 10.65
N GLY A 95 2.14 6.97 10.01
CA GLY A 95 2.09 7.09 8.55
C GLY A 95 1.04 6.25 7.84
N ILE A 96 0.43 5.25 8.49
CA ILE A 96 -0.56 4.34 7.90
C ILE A 96 -1.84 4.22 8.73
N GLY A 97 -2.94 3.81 8.10
CA GLY A 97 -4.19 3.52 8.81
C GLY A 97 -4.98 4.74 9.28
N ARG A 98 -5.52 5.51 8.34
CA ARG A 98 -6.27 6.74 8.66
C ARG A 98 -7.73 6.45 9.01
N GLN A 99 -8.31 7.35 9.77
CA GLN A 99 -9.73 7.31 10.17
C GLN A 99 -10.71 7.66 9.05
N ARG A 100 -10.20 8.12 7.90
CA ARG A 100 -10.97 8.45 6.71
C ARG A 100 -10.15 8.07 5.48
N VAL A 101 -10.83 7.65 4.43
CA VAL A 101 -10.19 7.32 3.16
C VAL A 101 -9.90 8.60 2.38
N GLY A 102 -8.65 8.77 1.95
CA GLY A 102 -8.25 9.87 1.09
C GLY A 102 -8.69 9.66 -0.37
N PRO A 103 -8.84 10.73 -1.16
CA PRO A 103 -9.27 10.64 -2.57
C PRO A 103 -8.30 9.83 -3.45
N SER A 104 -7.03 9.75 -3.07
CA SER A 104 -6.01 8.99 -3.79
C SER A 104 -6.15 7.47 -3.66
N PHE A 105 -7.00 6.97 -2.76
CA PHE A 105 -7.19 5.54 -2.57
C PHE A 105 -8.26 4.98 -3.52
N MET A 106 -7.80 4.20 -4.49
CA MET A 106 -8.66 3.47 -5.42
C MET A 106 -8.78 2.02 -4.95
N GLY A 107 -9.74 1.75 -4.07
CA GLY A 107 -9.95 0.39 -3.53
C GLY A 107 -10.22 -0.65 -4.63
N SER A 108 -10.88 -0.27 -5.73
CA SER A 108 -11.12 -1.15 -6.89
C SER A 108 -9.85 -1.60 -7.61
N ALA A 109 -8.71 -0.94 -7.35
CA ALA A 109 -7.42 -1.37 -7.84
C ALA A 109 -6.71 -2.36 -6.90
N ILE A 110 -7.22 -2.65 -5.70
CA ILE A 110 -6.52 -3.53 -4.75
C ILE A 110 -7.14 -4.93 -4.79
N ASP A 111 -6.30 -5.95 -4.99
CA ASP A 111 -6.77 -7.34 -5.14
C ASP A 111 -7.06 -7.98 -3.79
N ARG A 112 -6.31 -7.61 -2.74
CA ARG A 112 -6.51 -8.11 -1.38
C ARG A 112 -6.19 -7.05 -0.34
N MET A 113 -6.96 -7.05 0.76
CA MET A 113 -6.60 -6.31 1.97
C MET A 113 -6.59 -7.24 3.19
N ILE A 114 -5.65 -7.02 4.11
CA ILE A 114 -5.49 -7.80 5.34
C ILE A 114 -5.41 -6.83 6.52
N ARG A 115 -6.18 -7.09 7.57
CA ARG A 115 -6.06 -6.36 8.84
C ARG A 115 -4.82 -6.83 9.59
N VAL A 116 -4.01 -5.88 10.08
CA VAL A 116 -2.84 -6.15 10.91
C VAL A 116 -3.01 -5.49 12.27
N PRO A 117 -2.98 -6.23 13.40
CA PRO A 117 -2.99 -5.62 14.72
C PRO A 117 -1.75 -4.73 14.94
N ASP A 118 -1.90 -3.61 15.64
CA ASP A 118 -0.80 -2.66 15.84
C ASP A 118 0.36 -3.30 16.62
N ALA A 119 0.02 -4.13 17.63
CA ALA A 119 1.00 -4.90 18.38
C ALA A 119 1.80 -5.87 17.48
N ALA A 120 1.17 -6.45 16.47
CA ALA A 120 1.82 -7.35 15.53
C ALA A 120 2.78 -6.58 14.59
N ALA A 121 2.40 -5.38 14.15
CA ALA A 121 3.28 -4.52 13.35
C ALA A 121 4.56 -4.15 14.13
N VAL A 122 4.42 -3.72 15.39
CA VAL A 122 5.57 -3.38 16.25
C VAL A 122 6.45 -4.60 16.53
N ALA A 123 5.84 -5.76 16.80
CA ALA A 123 6.58 -7.01 16.99
C ALA A 123 7.36 -7.43 15.73
N ALA A 124 6.74 -7.28 14.55
CA ALA A 124 7.37 -7.61 13.27
C ALA A 124 8.59 -6.74 12.98
N ILE A 125 8.54 -5.43 13.22
CA ILE A 125 9.69 -4.53 13.04
C ILE A 125 10.86 -4.91 13.95
N ARG A 126 10.57 -5.20 15.23
CA ARG A 126 11.59 -5.66 16.19
C ARG A 126 12.20 -6.98 15.77
N HIS A 127 11.38 -7.91 15.28
CA HIS A 127 11.88 -9.18 14.78
C HIS A 127 12.70 -9.02 13.49
N LEU A 128 12.28 -8.12 12.59
CA LEU A 128 12.99 -7.86 11.34
C LEU A 128 14.42 -7.36 11.59
N ASP A 129 14.62 -6.48 12.58
CA ASP A 129 15.97 -6.03 12.98
C ASP A 129 16.88 -7.21 13.33
N THR A 130 16.35 -8.24 14.01
CA THR A 130 17.12 -9.46 14.34
C THR A 130 17.46 -10.32 13.14
N LEU A 131 16.67 -10.25 12.06
CA LEU A 131 16.85 -11.09 10.87
C LEU A 131 17.77 -10.44 9.83
N ILE A 132 17.63 -9.13 9.61
CA ILE A 132 18.36 -8.42 8.53
C ILE A 132 19.45 -7.48 9.06
N GLY A 133 19.59 -7.34 10.39
CA GLY A 133 20.58 -6.46 11.02
C GLY A 133 20.39 -4.98 10.69
N ARG A 134 19.17 -4.57 10.36
CA ARG A 134 18.80 -3.20 9.98
C ARG A 134 17.50 -2.81 10.65
N LYS A 135 17.51 -1.67 11.33
CA LYS A 135 16.32 -1.04 11.89
C LYS A 135 15.42 -0.53 10.77
N ALA A 136 14.31 -1.22 10.55
CA ALA A 136 13.16 -0.65 9.87
C ALA A 136 12.45 0.32 10.83
N GLY A 137 11.75 1.32 10.27
CA GLY A 137 11.02 2.34 11.03
C GLY A 137 10.02 1.76 12.03
#